data_AF-A0A6G3WP47-F1
#
_entry.id   AF-A0A6G3WP47-F1
#
_cell.length_a   1.000
_cell.length_b   1.000
_cell.length_c   1.000
_cell.angle_alpha   90.00
_cell.angle_beta   90.00
_cell.angle_gamma   90.00
#
_symmetry.space_group_name_H-M   'P 1'
#
loop_
_entity.id
_entity.type
_entity.pdbx_description
1 polymer ?
#
loop_
_entity_poly.entity_id
_entity_poly.type
_entity_poly.pdbx_seq_one_letter_code
_entity_poly.pdbx_strand_id
1 'polypeptide(L)' 'SRRAAKQLSKELFPATARMSRPRLGTEETVRRIDAAAVRAFFDAHIRPSTATAVIVGDLTDIDLDALLAET' A
#
# COMPACT_ATOMS: atom_id res chain seq x y z
N SER A 1 -19.57 12.95 -7.13
CA SER A 1 -18.64 14.03 -6.72
C SER A 1 -17.63 13.48 -5.69
N ARG A 2 -16.31 13.70 -5.85
CA ARG A 2 -15.27 13.17 -4.92
C ARG A 2 -15.50 13.54 -3.44
N ARG A 3 -16.18 14.67 -3.18
CA ARG A 3 -16.53 15.13 -1.83
C ARG A 3 -17.54 14.20 -1.14
N ALA A 4 -18.60 13.79 -1.83
CA ALA A 4 -19.66 12.96 -1.25
C ALA A 4 -19.13 11.57 -0.83
N ALA A 5 -18.30 10.94 -1.66
CA ALA A 5 -17.69 9.65 -1.33
C ALA A 5 -16.78 9.72 -0.08
N LYS A 6 -16.04 10.82 0.09
CA LYS A 6 -15.22 11.05 1.29
C LYS A 6 -16.08 11.24 2.53
N GLN A 7 -17.20 11.96 2.42
CA GLN A 7 -18.11 12.14 3.56
C GLN A 7 -18.76 10.82 3.93
N LEU A 8 -19.27 10.07 2.94
CA LEU A 8 -19.88 8.77 3.18
C LEU A 8 -18.93 7.81 3.91
N SER A 9 -17.66 7.76 3.51
CA SER A 9 -16.67 6.90 4.18
C SER A 9 -16.44 7.29 5.65
N LYS A 10 -16.53 8.59 5.99
CA LYS A 10 -16.44 9.05 7.39
C LYS A 10 -17.64 8.62 8.24
N GLU A 11 -18.84 8.61 7.67
CA GLU A 11 -20.05 8.19 8.37
C GLU A 11 -20.12 6.67 8.55
N LEU A 12 -19.61 5.91 7.58
CA LEU A 12 -19.71 4.44 7.58
C LEU A 12 -18.69 3.74 8.47
N PHE A 13 -17.54 4.35 8.75
CA PHE A 13 -16.43 3.69 9.44
C PHE A 13 -16.01 4.45 10.71
N PRO A 14 -15.62 3.74 11.79
CA PRO A 14 -15.03 4.37 12.97
C PRO A 14 -13.84 5.25 12.58
N ALA A 15 -13.66 6.38 13.28
CA ALA A 15 -12.56 7.31 13.00
C ALA A 15 -11.14 6.68 13.12
N THR A 16 -11.02 5.59 13.87
CA THR A 16 -9.79 4.80 14.03
C THR A 16 -9.50 3.90 12.82
N ALA A 17 -10.52 3.54 12.03
CA ALA A 17 -10.35 2.72 10.85
C ALA A 17 -9.75 3.54 9.70
N ARG A 18 -8.76 2.98 9.00
CA ARG A 18 -8.15 3.60 7.81
C ARG A 18 -9.21 4.00 6.76
N MET A 19 -10.26 3.20 6.62
CA MET A 19 -11.34 3.40 5.66
C MET A 19 -12.15 4.68 5.89
N SER A 20 -12.15 5.24 7.11
CA SER A 20 -12.81 6.52 7.40
C SER A 20 -12.05 7.74 6.84
N ARG A 21 -10.80 7.55 6.41
CA ARG A 21 -9.87 8.64 6.04
C ARG A 21 -9.72 8.73 4.52
N PRO A 22 -9.41 9.93 3.97
CA PRO A 22 -9.08 10.05 2.56
C PRO A 22 -7.93 9.13 2.17
N ARG A 23 -8.11 8.32 1.12
CA ARG A 23 -7.12 7.32 0.66
C ARG A 23 -5.70 7.88 0.43
N LEU A 24 -5.62 9.13 -0.03
CA LEU A 24 -4.34 9.83 -0.31
C LEU A 24 -3.91 10.77 0.83
N GLY A 25 -4.59 10.74 1.96
CA GLY A 25 -4.43 11.74 3.02
C GLY A 25 -5.05 13.11 2.68
N THR A 26 -4.77 14.08 3.54
CA THR A 26 -5.03 15.51 3.33
C THR A 26 -3.73 16.22 2.94
N GLU A 27 -3.84 17.40 2.32
CA GLU A 27 -2.67 18.25 2.03
C GLU A 27 -1.80 18.47 3.27
N GLU A 28 -2.44 18.77 4.40
CA GLU A 28 -1.76 18.97 5.68
C GLU A 28 -0.97 17.74 6.14
N THR A 29 -1.54 16.53 6.02
CA THR A 29 -0.83 15.30 6.40
C THR A 29 0.32 14.98 5.45
N VAL A 30 0.14 15.23 4.15
CA VAL A 30 1.17 14.95 3.14
C VAL A 30 2.36 15.89 3.31
N ARG A 31 2.12 17.17 3.60
CA ARG A 31 3.17 18.16 3.83
C ARG A 31 4.10 17.81 5.00
N ARG A 32 3.63 17.00 5.96
CA ARG A 32 4.43 16.55 7.11
C ARG A 32 5.25 15.28 6.85
N ILE A 33 5.08 14.61 5.71
CA ILE A 33 5.81 13.38 5.41
C ILE A 33 7.24 13.76 5.02
N ASP A 34 8.21 13.36 5.85
CA ASP A 34 9.63 13.46 5.53
C ASP A 34 10.23 12.11 5.11
N ALA A 35 11.50 12.12 4.70
CA ALA A 35 12.18 10.92 4.24
C ALA A 35 12.37 9.87 5.35
N ALA A 36 12.46 10.28 6.62
CA ALA A 36 12.62 9.36 7.74
C ALA A 36 11.32 8.59 7.99
N ALA A 37 10.18 9.29 7.95
CA ALA A 37 8.85 8.71 8.07
C ALA A 37 8.56 7.70 6.94
N VAL A 38 8.98 8.00 5.71
CA VAL A 38 8.85 7.08 4.57
C VAL A 38 9.65 5.80 4.79
N ARG A 39 10.92 5.91 5.19
CA ARG A 39 11.77 4.75 5.46
C ARG A 39 11.21 3.91 6.62
N ALA A 40 10.85 4.56 7.73
CA ALA A 40 10.27 3.87 8.88
C ALA A 40 8.96 3.13 8.52
N PHE A 41 8.11 3.72 7.66
CA PHE A 41 6.91 3.04 7.19
C PHE A 41 7.25 1.82 6.34
N PHE A 42 8.22 1.96 5.42
CA PHE A 42 8.68 0.86 4.56
C PHE A 42 9.22 -0.29 5.40
N ASP A 43 10.17 -0.02 6.30
CA ASP A 43 10.80 -1.01 7.17
C ASP A 43 9.77 -1.75 8.04
N ALA A 44 8.75 -1.04 8.52
CA ALA A 44 7.73 -1.62 9.39
C ALA A 44 6.69 -2.49 8.67
N HIS A 45 6.40 -2.23 7.38
CA HIS A 45 5.24 -2.82 6.70
C HIS A 45 5.55 -3.57 5.42
N ILE A 46 6.70 -3.31 4.79
CA ILE A 46 7.07 -3.92 3.51
C ILE A 46 8.17 -4.95 3.76
N ARG A 47 7.82 -6.22 3.63
CA ARG A 47 8.73 -7.35 3.79
C ARG A 47 8.32 -8.48 2.85
N PRO A 48 9.28 -9.26 2.29
CA PRO A 48 8.96 -10.38 1.40
C PRO A 48 7.98 -11.38 2.03
N SER A 49 8.14 -11.65 3.34
CA SER A 49 7.29 -12.59 4.07
C SER A 49 5.81 -12.21 4.20
N THR A 50 5.43 -10.97 3.85
CA THR A 50 4.02 -10.54 3.77
C THR A 50 3.63 -10.01 2.40
N ALA A 51 4.46 -10.23 1.38
CA ALA A 51 4.17 -9.89 0.00
C ALA A 51 3.72 -11.14 -0.77
N THR A 52 3.04 -10.92 -1.89
CA THR A 52 2.68 -12.00 -2.83
C THR A 52 3.05 -11.54 -4.23
N ALA A 53 3.96 -12.27 -4.88
CA ALA A 53 4.26 -12.10 -6.29
C ALA A 53 3.26 -12.94 -7.11
N VAL A 54 2.62 -12.32 -8.10
CA VAL A 54 1.70 -13.00 -9.01
C VAL A 54 2.30 -12.94 -10.41
N ILE A 55 2.65 -14.10 -10.96
CA ILE A 55 3.23 -14.25 -12.30
C ILE A 55 2.23 -15.02 -13.17
N VAL A 56 1.89 -14.47 -14.34
CA VAL A 56 0.93 -15.08 -15.27
C VAL A 56 1.46 -14.91 -16.69
N GLY A 57 1.57 -16.02 -17.42
CA GLY A 57 2.06 -16.06 -18.79
C GLY A 57 2.41 -17.48 -19.22
N ASP A 58 3.03 -17.60 -20.40
CA ASP A 58 3.72 -18.82 -20.79
C ASP A 58 5.09 -18.85 -20.11
N LEU A 59 5.28 -19.80 -19.22
CA LEU A 59 6.50 -19.98 -18.42
C LEU A 59 7.22 -21.28 -18.79
N THR A 60 6.89 -21.85 -19.95
CA THR A 60 7.54 -23.06 -20.45
C THR A 60 9.05 -22.82 -20.54
N ASP A 61 9.83 -23.77 -20.03
CA ASP A 61 11.30 -23.75 -19.98
C ASP A 61 11.93 -22.62 -19.14
N ILE A 62 11.15 -21.92 -18.31
CA ILE A 62 11.66 -20.93 -17.35
C ILE A 62 11.81 -21.58 -15.96
N ASP A 63 13.02 -21.54 -15.42
CA ASP A 63 13.26 -21.81 -14.00
C ASP A 63 12.90 -20.57 -13.16
N LEU A 64 11.61 -20.46 -12.84
CA LEU A 64 11.07 -19.31 -12.14
C LEU A 64 11.61 -19.19 -10.71
N ASP A 65 11.84 -20.33 -10.04
CA ASP A 65 12.35 -20.32 -8.67
C ASP A 65 13.80 -19.82 -8.63
N ALA A 66 14.64 -20.27 -9.57
CA ALA A 66 16.00 -19.75 -9.68
C ALA A 66 16.02 -18.25 -9.99
N LEU A 67 15.17 -17.78 -10.93
CA LEU A 67 15.08 -16.36 -11.27
C LEU A 67 14.64 -15.50 -10.08
N LEU A 68 13.65 -15.96 -9.31
CA LEU A 68 13.18 -15.25 -8.13
C LEU A 68 14.20 -15.26 -6.98
N ALA A 69 15.10 -16.24 -6.94
CA ALA A 69 16.16 -16.28 -5.94
C ALA A 69 17.29 -15.26 -6.20
N GLU A 70 17.37 -14.68 -7.41
CA GLU A 70 18.36 -13.64 -7.76
C GLU A 70 17.94 -12.22 -7.35
N THR A 71 16.70 -12.02 -6.89
CA THR A 71 16.13 -10.70 -6.52
C THR A 71 16.15 -10.43 -5.03
#